data_AF-L9ZZL0-F1
#
_entry.id   AF-L9ZZL0-F1
#
_cell.length_a   1.000
_cell.length_b   1.000
_cell.length_c   1.000
_cell.angle_alpha   90.00
_cell.angle_beta   90.00
_cell.angle_gamma   90.00
#
_symmetry.space_group_name_H-M   'P 1'
#
loop_
_entity.id
_entity.type
_entity.pdbx_description
1 polymer ?
#
loop_
_entity_poly.entity_id
_entity_poly.type
_entity_poly.pdbx_seq_one_letter_code
_entity_poly.pdbx_strand_id
1 'polypeptide(L)' 'MNGGDPLSKAIATMYYTARLTGDQLTDLVGAMSATRLRLLKADLEDEPLDLATPDDVDIYEGDVTTVDTGADDDC' A
#
# COMPACT_ATOMS: atom_id res chain seq x y z
N MET A 1 -7.25 6.40 -19.40
CA MET A 1 -6.44 5.91 -18.27
C MET A 1 -5.00 6.31 -18.55
N ASN A 2 -4.47 7.31 -17.84
CA ASN A 2 -3.06 7.68 -18.00
C ASN A 2 -2.23 6.54 -17.41
N GLY A 3 -1.70 5.67 -18.27
CA GLY A 3 -0.62 4.77 -17.88
C GLY A 3 0.47 5.65 -17.28
N GLY A 4 0.92 5.33 -16.07
CA GLY A 4 1.83 6.17 -15.29
C GLY A 4 3.04 6.65 -16.08
N ASP A 5 3.74 7.66 -15.58
CA ASP A 5 4.84 8.28 -16.30
C ASP A 5 5.88 7.23 -16.75
N PRO A 6 6.57 7.47 -17.89
CA PRO A 6 7.47 6.48 -18.48
C PRO A 6 8.58 6.00 -17.54
N LEU A 7 9.02 6.86 -16.62
CA LEU A 7 10.07 6.56 -15.64
C LEU A 7 9.53 5.60 -14.56
N SER A 8 8.37 5.87 -13.99
CA SER A 8 7.72 4.98 -13.03
C SER A 8 7.47 3.59 -13.62
N LYS A 9 7.03 3.52 -14.89
CA LYS A 9 6.85 2.23 -15.59
C LYS A 9 8.17 1.47 -15.75
N ALA A 10 9.25 2.16 -16.09
CA ALA A 10 10.57 1.55 -16.23
C ALA A 10 11.10 1.01 -14.90
N ILE A 11 10.98 1.80 -13.82
CA ILE A 11 11.38 1.39 -12.45
C ILE A 11 10.62 0.15 -12.02
N ALA A 12 9.29 0.14 -12.14
CA ALA A 12 8.46 -1.01 -11.80
C ALA A 12 8.86 -2.25 -12.61
N THR A 13 9.05 -2.12 -13.92
CA THR A 13 9.48 -3.23 -14.79
C THR A 13 10.81 -3.82 -14.32
N MET A 14 11.80 -2.99 -14.00
CA MET A 14 13.10 -3.47 -13.52
C MET A 14 12.99 -4.15 -12.15
N TYR A 15 12.15 -3.66 -11.25
CA TYR A 15 11.97 -4.25 -9.92
C TYR A 15 11.30 -5.63 -9.97
N TYR A 16 10.18 -5.76 -10.71
CA TYR A 16 9.48 -7.03 -10.84
C TYR A 16 10.26 -8.07 -11.68
N THR A 17 11.20 -7.64 -12.53
CA THR A 17 12.12 -8.55 -13.24
C THR A 17 13.40 -8.84 -12.46
N ALA A 18 13.46 -8.50 -11.17
CA ALA A 18 14.60 -8.73 -10.27
C ALA A 18 15.92 -8.06 -10.71
N ARG A 19 15.84 -6.98 -11.49
CA ARG A 19 17.01 -6.18 -11.94
C ARG A 19 17.32 -5.02 -11.00
N LEU A 20 16.44 -4.74 -10.05
CA LEU A 20 16.63 -3.77 -8.95
C LEU A 20 16.46 -4.47 -7.61
N THR A 21 17.31 -4.10 -6.66
CA THR A 21 17.16 -4.46 -5.24
C THR A 21 16.14 -3.56 -4.54
N GLY A 22 15.65 -3.98 -3.37
CA GLY A 22 14.73 -3.17 -2.55
C GLY A 22 15.34 -1.84 -2.08
N ASP A 23 16.64 -1.82 -1.79
CA ASP A 23 17.35 -0.61 -1.36
C ASP A 23 17.44 0.40 -2.51
N GLN A 24 17.83 -0.05 -3.71
CA GLN A 24 17.86 0.81 -4.90
C GLN A 24 16.47 1.33 -5.27
N LEU A 25 15.43 0.54 -5.06
CA LEU A 25 14.05 0.99 -5.27
C LEU A 25 13.70 2.12 -4.30
N THR A 26 14.13 2.03 -3.04
CA THR A 26 13.88 3.04 -2.01
C THR A 26 14.51 4.39 -2.39
N ASP A 27 15.73 4.40 -2.93
CA ASP A 27 16.39 5.62 -3.40
C ASP A 27 15.64 6.28 -4.58
N LEU A 28 14.98 5.48 -5.43
CA LEU A 28 14.30 5.94 -6.64
C LEU A 28 12.88 6.47 -6.38
N VAL A 29 12.11 5.81 -5.51
CA VAL A 29 10.68 6.10 -5.31
C VAL A 29 10.30 6.48 -3.87
N GLY A 30 11.28 6.47 -2.95
CA GLY A 30 11.08 6.69 -1.53
C GLY A 30 10.57 5.46 -0.78
N ALA A 31 10.72 5.48 0.54
CA ALA A 31 10.45 4.33 1.43
C ALA A 31 8.99 3.83 1.37
N MET A 32 8.02 4.74 1.33
CA MET A 32 6.59 4.38 1.29
C MET A 32 6.25 3.69 -0.03
N SER A 33 6.64 4.27 -1.17
CA SER A 33 6.37 3.70 -2.49
C SER A 33 7.10 2.37 -2.69
N ALA A 34 8.35 2.27 -2.22
CA ALA A 34 9.12 1.03 -2.28
C ALA A 34 8.49 -0.08 -1.45
N THR A 35 7.98 0.25 -0.25
CA THR A 35 7.26 -0.70 0.60
C THR A 35 6.00 -1.22 -0.08
N ARG A 36 5.21 -0.33 -0.70
CA ARG A 36 4.00 -0.76 -1.44
C ARG A 36 4.33 -1.72 -2.59
N LEU A 37 5.39 -1.44 -3.35
CA LEU A 37 5.82 -2.30 -4.46
C LEU A 37 6.36 -3.65 -3.98
N ARG A 38 7.08 -3.67 -2.84
CA ARG A 38 7.56 -4.92 -2.22
C ARG A 38 6.41 -5.82 -1.77
N LEU A 39 5.43 -5.25 -1.09
CA LEU A 39 4.24 -5.98 -0.63
C LEU A 39 3.44 -6.53 -1.82
N LEU A 40 3.26 -5.73 -2.86
CA LEU A 40 2.58 -6.18 -4.08
C LEU A 40 3.36 -7.29 -4.79
N LYS A 41 4.70 -7.22 -4.80
CA LYS A 41 5.52 -8.29 -5.36
C LYS A 41 5.34 -9.60 -4.59
N ALA A 42 5.43 -9.55 -3.26
CA ALA A 42 5.26 -10.72 -2.40
C ALA A 42 3.86 -11.34 -2.60
N ASP A 43 2.81 -10.51 -2.65
CA ASP A 43 1.43 -10.93 -2.96
C ASP A 43 1.33 -11.64 -4.32
N LEU A 44 1.95 -11.09 -5.37
CA LEU A 44 1.96 -11.69 -6.71
C LEU A 44 2.75 -13.00 -6.81
N GLU A 45 3.73 -13.20 -5.92
CA GLU A 45 4.58 -14.39 -5.86
C GLU A 45 4.08 -15.42 -4.83
N ASP A 46 2.90 -15.20 -4.23
CA ASP A 46 2.35 -15.99 -3.11
C ASP A 46 3.33 -16.12 -1.92
N GLU A 47 4.20 -15.12 -1.74
CA GLU A 47 5.14 -15.04 -0.63
C GLU A 47 4.50 -14.39 0.61
N PRO A 48 4.87 -14.82 1.83
CA PRO A 48 4.42 -14.18 3.06
C PRO A 48 4.79 -12.69 3.10
N LEU A 49 3.82 -11.86 3.48
CA LEU A 49 4.05 -10.42 3.62
C LEU A 49 4.92 -10.14 4.87
N ASP A 50 6.04 -9.48 4.65
CA ASP A 50 6.92 -8.96 5.72
C ASP A 50 6.32 -7.68 6.31
N LEU A 51 5.27 -7.87 7.12
CA LEU A 51 4.59 -6.83 7.88
C LEU A 51 4.75 -7.12 9.36
N ALA A 52 5.06 -6.07 10.14
CA ALA A 52 5.00 -6.17 11.58
C ALA A 52 3.58 -6.52 12.02
N THR A 53 3.47 -7.37 13.05
CA THR A 53 2.19 -7.60 13.72
C THR A 53 1.63 -6.25 14.19
N PRO A 54 0.34 -5.96 13.95
CA PRO A 54 -0.29 -4.76 14.47
C PRO A 54 -0.16 -4.72 16.00
N ASP A 55 0.08 -3.52 16.53
CA ASP A 55 -0.08 -3.29 17.95
C ASP A 55 -1.58 -3.36 18.29
N ASP A 56 -1.92 -3.92 19.46
CA ASP A 56 -3.29 -3.98 19.98
C ASP A 56 -3.71 -2.64 20.59
N VAL A 57 -3.59 -1.58 19.77
CA VAL A 57 -3.99 -0.21 20.09
C VAL A 57 -5.37 0.04 19.50
N ASP A 58 -6.29 0.48 20.34
CA ASP A 58 -7.57 1.03 19.87
C ASP A 58 -7.33 2.41 19.24
N ILE A 59 -7.14 2.42 17.91
CA ILE A 59 -6.96 3.67 17.14
C ILE A 59 -8.24 4.52 17.06
N TYR A 60 -9.37 4.00 17.54
CA TYR A 60 -10.65 4.68 17.58
C TYR A 60 -11.02 5.14 18.99
N GLU A 61 -10.11 5.03 19.96
CA GLU A 61 -10.30 5.57 21.30
C GLU A 61 -10.49 7.10 21.23
N GLY A 62 -11.71 7.57 21.50
CA GLY A 62 -12.09 8.98 21.37
C GLY A 62 -13.60 9.16 21.21
N ASP A 63 -14.05 10.40 21.00
CA ASP A 63 -15.44 10.68 20.65
C ASP A 63 -15.72 10.17 19.23
N VAL A 64 -16.23 8.94 19.15
CA VAL A 64 -16.65 8.34 17.89
C VAL A 64 -17.87 9.10 17.39
N THR A 65 -17.69 9.85 16.31
CA THR A 65 -18.82 10.43 15.58
C THR A 65 -19.57 9.31 14.87
N THR A 66 -20.67 8.84 15.45
CA THR A 66 -21.59 7.95 14.77
C THR A 66 -22.19 8.69 13.57
N VAL A 67 -22.06 8.11 12.38
CA VAL A 67 -22.74 8.62 11.18
C VAL A 67 -24.24 8.46 11.39
N ASP A 68 -24.99 9.55 11.25
CA ASP A 68 -26.45 9.51 11.26
C ASP A 68 -26.95 8.70 10.06
N THR A 69 -27.33 7.44 10.32
CA THR A 69 -27.98 6.57 9.34
C THR A 69 -29.46 6.93 9.34
N GLY A 70 -29.82 8.08 8.75
CA GLY A 70 -31.17 8.62 8.76
C GLY A 70 -32.24 7.53 8.59
N ALA A 71 -32.79 7.10 9.72
CA ALA A 71 -33.85 6.09 9.81
C ALA A 71 -35.22 6.77 9.93
N ASP A 72 -35.29 8.03 9.51
CA ASP A 72 -36.53 8.75 9.24
C ASP A 72 -36.80 8.71 7.72
N ASP A 73 -36.83 7.50 7.15
CA ASP A 73 -37.58 7.24 5.92
C ASP A 73 -39.03 6.99 6.35
N ASP A 74 -39.75 8.09 6.55
CA ASP A 74 -41.16 8.13 6.93
C ASP A 74 -42.00 7.40 5.86
N CYS A 75 -42.33 6.13 6.13
CA CYS A 75 -43.17 5.27 5.31
C CYS A 75 -44.65 5.40 5.69
#